data_AF-A0A954GMR2-F1
#
_entry.id   AF-A0A954GMR2-F1
#
_cell.length_a   1.000
_cell.length_b   1.000
_cell.length_c   1.000
_cell.angle_alpha   90.00
_cell.angle_beta   90.00
_cell.angle_gamma   90.00
#
_symmetry.space_group_name_H-M   'P 1'
#
loop_
_entity.id
_entity.type
_entity.pdbx_description
1 polymer ?
#
loop_
_entity_poly.entity_id
_entity_poly.type
_entity_poly.pdbx_seq_one_letter_code
_entity_poly.pdbx_strand_id
1 'polypeptide(L)'
;MAAKPKHKSIHEKLTEISNNLWWCWQPDVAALFREIDPLLWTDIGHNPILLLRTYDADKLEQRARELVLHSRINAAYRRWQEYMQSADTWGDVHAAVLGHRPAAYFSAEFGLHES
;
A
#
# COMPACT_ATOMS: atom_id res chain seq x y z
N MET A 1 3.64 -30.08 -12.10
CA MET A 1 4.34 -29.57 -10.91
C MET A 1 3.71 -28.22 -10.55
N ALA A 2 2.90 -28.16 -9.49
CA ALA A 2 2.37 -26.88 -9.01
C ALA A 2 3.54 -26.05 -8.44
N ALA A 3 3.74 -24.83 -8.95
CA ALA A 3 4.74 -23.91 -8.40
C ALA A 3 4.40 -23.66 -6.93
N LYS A 4 5.32 -23.96 -6.01
CA LYS A 4 5.20 -23.54 -4.61
C LYS A 4 4.99 -22.02 -4.61
N PRO A 5 3.99 -21.47 -3.89
CA PRO A 5 3.82 -20.03 -3.82
C PRO A 5 5.11 -19.42 -3.25
N LYS A 6 5.78 -18.59 -4.05
CA LYS A 6 6.94 -17.82 -3.59
C LYS A 6 6.45 -16.92 -2.45
N HIS A 7 6.95 -17.17 -1.24
CA HIS A 7 6.65 -16.31 -0.12
C HIS A 7 7.32 -14.95 -0.36
N LYS A 8 6.53 -13.92 -0.64
CA LYS A 8 7.05 -12.56 -0.87
C LYS A 8 7.76 -12.04 0.38
N SER A 9 8.92 -11.43 0.17
CA SER A 9 9.62 -10.65 1.18
C SER A 9 8.76 -9.49 1.69
N ILE A 10 9.08 -8.94 2.85
CA ILE A 10 8.38 -7.74 3.33
C ILE A 10 8.61 -6.54 2.41
N HIS A 11 9.78 -6.47 1.76
CA HIS A 11 10.10 -5.42 0.80
C HIS A 11 9.17 -5.48 -0.41
N GLU A 12 9.00 -6.65 -1.03
CA GLU A 12 8.06 -6.83 -2.14
C GLU A 12 6.62 -6.48 -1.73
N LYS A 13 6.19 -6.92 -0.54
CA LYS A 13 4.84 -6.62 -0.02
C LYS A 13 4.60 -5.12 0.15
N LEU A 14 5.54 -4.43 0.80
CA LEU A 14 5.45 -2.98 1.01
C LEU A 14 5.59 -2.21 -0.31
N THR A 15 6.39 -2.72 -1.25
CA THR A 15 6.52 -2.14 -2.60
C THR A 15 5.17 -2.18 -3.33
N GLU A 16 4.47 -3.32 -3.32
CA GLU A 16 3.17 -3.43 -3.96
C GLU A 16 2.12 -2.53 -3.32
N ILE A 17 2.08 -2.47 -1.98
CA ILE A 17 1.22 -1.53 -1.26
C ILE A 17 1.55 -0.10 -1.65
N SER A 18 2.83 0.29 -1.68
CA SER A 18 3.25 1.68 -1.97
C SER A 18 2.91 2.16 -3.39
N ASN A 19 2.82 1.23 -4.35
CA ASN A 19 2.47 1.53 -5.75
C ASN A 19 0.96 1.63 -5.99
N ASN A 20 0.13 1.50 -4.96
CA ASN A 20 -1.31 1.66 -5.04
C ASN A 20 -1.78 2.67 -4.01
N LEU A 21 -2.57 3.67 -4.41
CA LEU A 21 -3.03 4.74 -3.51
C LEU A 21 -3.88 4.26 -2.34
N TRP A 22 -4.31 3.00 -2.31
CA TRP A 22 -5.03 2.41 -1.18
C TRP A 22 -4.40 2.65 0.19
N TRP A 23 -3.07 2.74 0.29
CA TRP A 23 -2.41 3.00 1.56
C TRP A 23 -2.76 4.40 2.14
N CYS A 24 -3.10 5.39 1.30
CA CYS A 24 -3.28 6.77 1.76
C CYS A 24 -4.54 6.96 2.61
N TRP A 25 -5.57 6.15 2.38
CA TRP A 25 -6.79 6.13 3.20
C TRP A 25 -6.74 5.08 4.31
N GLN A 26 -5.58 4.47 4.56
CA GLN A 26 -5.40 3.43 5.54
C GLN A 26 -4.36 3.87 6.61
N PRO A 27 -4.78 4.57 7.68
CA PRO A 27 -3.86 5.23 8.62
C PRO A 27 -2.85 4.30 9.28
N ASP A 28 -3.24 3.05 9.55
CA ASP A 28 -2.38 2.04 10.15
C ASP A 28 -1.29 1.53 9.19
N VAL A 29 -1.49 1.66 7.88
CA VAL A 29 -0.49 1.34 6.85
C VAL A 29 0.46 2.51 6.66
N ALA A 30 -0.04 3.75 6.62
CA ALA A 30 0.82 4.94 6.64
C ALA A 30 1.73 4.97 7.88
N ALA A 31 1.20 4.56 9.04
CA ALA A 31 1.99 4.43 10.27
C ALA A 31 3.14 3.43 10.14
N LEU A 32 2.99 2.32 9.39
CA LEU A 32 4.08 1.36 9.17
C LEU A 32 5.26 1.99 8.44
N PHE A 33 5.00 2.79 7.40
CA PHE A 33 6.05 3.51 6.68
C PHE A 33 6.75 4.53 7.57
N ARG A 34 5.99 5.28 8.38
CA ARG A 34 6.54 6.20 9.37
C ARG A 34 7.39 5.50 10.42
N GLU A 35 6.99 4.34 10.91
CA GLU A 35 7.71 3.62 11.97
C GLU A 35 9.07 3.06 11.50
N ILE A 36 9.19 2.71 10.21
CA ILE A 36 10.47 2.25 9.63
C ILE A 36 11.57 3.30 9.83
N ASP A 37 11.27 4.55 9.46
CA ASP A 37 12.16 5.70 9.65
C ASP A 37 11.35 7.00 9.78
N PRO A 38 11.06 7.47 11.01
CA PRO A 38 10.24 8.66 11.22
C PRO A 38 10.86 9.94 10.68
N LEU A 39 12.20 10.04 10.71
CA LEU A 39 12.91 11.24 10.24
C LEU A 39 12.87 11.29 8.72
N LEU A 40 13.32 10.21 8.07
CA LEU A 40 13.30 10.13 6.61
C LEU A 40 11.88 10.24 6.05
N TRP A 41 10.89 9.65 6.73
CA TRP A 41 9.48 9.75 6.35
C TRP A 41 8.99 11.19 6.27
N THR A 42 9.40 12.03 7.22
CA THR A 42 9.06 13.46 7.24
C THR A 42 9.82 14.20 6.14
N ASP A 43 11.13 13.94 5.99
CA ASP A 43 12.00 14.62 5.03
C ASP A 43 11.61 14.37 3.57
N ILE A 44 11.09 13.19 3.25
CA ILE A 44 10.64 12.84 1.89
C ILE A 44 9.16 13.18 1.63
N GLY A 45 8.52 13.93 2.54
CA GLY A 45 7.12 14.35 2.39
C GLY A 45 6.15 13.17 2.38
N HIS A 46 6.33 12.21 3.29
CA HIS A 46 5.42 11.07 3.46
C HIS A 46 5.29 10.18 2.20
N ASN A 47 6.39 10.04 1.44
CA ASN A 47 6.42 9.25 0.21
C ASN A 47 6.98 7.82 0.45
N PRO A 48 6.13 6.77 0.45
CA PRO A 48 6.58 5.41 0.73
C PRO A 48 7.46 4.82 -0.37
N ILE A 49 7.33 5.28 -1.62
CA ILE A 49 8.17 4.81 -2.72
C ILE A 49 9.61 5.32 -2.52
N LEU A 50 9.78 6.58 -2.14
CA LEU A 50 11.11 7.14 -1.83
C LEU A 50 11.71 6.47 -0.60
N LEU A 51 10.90 6.19 0.42
CA LEU A 51 11.36 5.46 1.62
C LEU A 51 11.96 4.10 1.23
N LEU A 52 11.20 3.30 0.47
CA LEU A 52 11.61 1.95 0.08
C LEU A 52 12.79 1.95 -0.91
N ARG A 53 13.01 3.03 -1.67
CA ARG A 53 14.22 3.17 -2.50
C ARG A 53 15.49 3.39 -1.68
N THR A 54 15.36 3.99 -0.50
CA THR A 54 16.49 4.22 0.43
C THR A 54 16.84 2.96 1.23
N TYR A 55 15.85 2.08 1.46
CA TYR A 55 16.01 0.81 2.16
C TYR A 55 16.08 -0.37 1.18
N ASP A 56 17.28 -0.91 0.97
CA ASP A 56 17.39 -2.22 0.33
C ASP A 56 16.67 -3.32 1.14
N ALA A 57 16.40 -4.45 0.49
CA ALA A 57 15.59 -5.53 1.08
C ALA A 57 16.16 -6.06 2.41
N ASP A 58 17.48 -6.15 2.54
CA ASP A 58 18.14 -6.69 3.72
C ASP A 58 18.08 -5.71 4.90
N LYS A 59 18.33 -4.42 4.66
CA LYS A 59 18.18 -3.37 5.68
C LYS A 59 16.74 -3.26 6.15
N LEU A 60 15.78 -3.33 5.23
CA LEU A 60 14.37 -3.28 5.59
C LEU A 60 13.95 -4.49 6.43
N GLU A 61 14.41 -5.69 6.06
CA GLU A 61 14.16 -6.92 6.81
C GLU A 61 14.73 -6.85 8.24
N GLN A 62 15.97 -6.39 8.38
CA GLN A 62 16.60 -6.20 9.68
C GLN A 62 15.85 -5.15 10.51
N ARG A 63 15.51 -4.01 9.91
CA ARG A 63 14.76 -2.92 10.57
C ARG A 63 13.38 -3.38 11.04
N ALA A 64 12.65 -4.10 10.19
CA ALA A 64 11.34 -4.64 10.54
C ALA A 64 11.41 -5.68 11.66
N ARG A 65 12.52 -6.44 11.74
CA ARG A 65 12.74 -7.40 12.83
C ARG A 65 12.98 -6.68 14.15
N GLU A 66 13.85 -5.67 14.16
CA GLU A 66 14.15 -4.84 15.34
C GLU A 66 12.88 -4.16 15.88
N LEU A 67 12.04 -3.66 14.98
CA LEU A 67 10.79 -2.96 15.32
C LEU A 67 9.58 -3.91 15.49
N VAL A 68 9.77 -5.22 15.29
CA VAL A 68 8.71 -6.25 15.39
C VAL A 68 7.50 -5.94 14.48
N LEU A 69 7.77 -5.51 13.24
CA LEU A 69 6.73 -5.07 12.29
C LEU A 69 6.16 -6.19 11.40
N HIS A 70 6.79 -7.37 11.34
CA HIS A 70 6.41 -8.44 10.40
C HIS A 70 4.94 -8.83 10.45
N SER A 71 4.36 -8.97 11.65
CA SER A 71 2.95 -9.37 11.81
C SER A 71 2.01 -8.32 11.21
N ARG A 72 2.28 -7.04 11.47
CA ARG A 72 1.49 -5.90 10.99
C ARG A 72 1.65 -5.70 9.48
N ILE A 73 2.86 -5.82 8.94
CA ILE A 73 3.11 -5.78 7.49
C ILE A 73 2.35 -6.91 6.78
N ASN A 74 2.40 -8.12 7.32
CA ASN A 74 1.67 -9.26 6.76
C ASN A 74 0.15 -9.11 6.87
N ALA A 75 -0.35 -8.46 7.93
CA ALA A 75 -1.78 -8.16 8.07
C ALA A 75 -2.22 -7.08 7.07
N ALA A 76 -1.45 -5.99 6.94
CA ALA A 76 -1.69 -4.93 5.97
C ALA A 76 -1.72 -5.48 4.53
N TYR A 77 -0.75 -6.31 4.18
CA TYR A 77 -0.68 -6.91 2.85
C TYR A 77 -1.85 -7.86 2.56
N ARG A 78 -2.29 -8.66 3.54
CA ARG A 78 -3.49 -9.50 3.39
C ARG A 78 -4.75 -8.66 3.14
N ARG A 79 -4.97 -7.61 3.93
CA ARG A 79 -6.11 -6.69 3.73
C ARG A 79 -6.06 -5.98 2.38
N TRP A 80 -4.87 -5.57 1.93
CA TRP A 80 -4.70 -5.00 0.60
C TRP A 80 -5.09 -6.00 -0.50
N GLN A 81 -4.63 -7.24 -0.40
CA GLN A 81 -4.99 -8.29 -1.38
C GLN A 81 -6.49 -8.59 -1.38
N GLU A 82 -7.11 -8.68 -0.20
CA GLU A 82 -8.56 -8.88 -0.06
C GLU A 82 -9.34 -7.71 -0.71
N TYR A 83 -8.92 -6.48 -0.45
CA TYR A 83 -9.53 -5.30 -1.05
C TYR A 83 -9.39 -5.28 -2.58
N MET A 84 -8.21 -5.59 -3.12
CA MET A 84 -7.96 -5.64 -4.57
C MET A 84 -8.68 -6.79 -5.29
N GLN A 85 -9.05 -7.86 -4.57
CA GLN A 85 -9.77 -9.01 -5.12
C GLN A 85 -11.28 -8.93 -4.88
N SER A 86 -11.75 -7.93 -4.13
CA SER A 86 -13.17 -7.77 -3.84
C SER A 86 -13.96 -7.49 -5.12
N ALA A 87 -14.98 -8.31 -5.37
CA ALA A 87 -15.96 -8.12 -6.44
C ALA A 87 -17.29 -7.53 -5.92
N ASP A 88 -17.36 -7.26 -4.61
CA ASP A 88 -18.54 -6.71 -3.94
C ASP A 88 -18.26 -5.24 -3.56
N THR A 89 -17.83 -4.43 -4.54
CA THR A 89 -17.58 -3.02 -4.27
C THR A 89 -18.89 -2.24 -4.19
N TRP A 90 -18.87 -1.09 -3.52
CA TRP A 90 -20.03 -0.18 -3.49
C TRP A 90 -20.52 0.15 -4.91
N GLY A 91 -19.59 0.31 -5.87
CA GLY A 91 -19.93 0.57 -7.27
C GLY A 91 -20.62 -0.60 -7.95
N ASP A 92 -20.21 -1.83 -7.66
CA ASP A 92 -20.86 -3.03 -8.20
C ASP A 92 -22.31 -3.15 -7.73
N VAL A 93 -22.57 -2.81 -6.46
CA VAL A 93 -23.90 -2.89 -5.85
C VAL A 93 -24.81 -1.73 -6.25
N HIS A 94 -24.29 -0.50 -6.29
CA HIS A 94 -25.11 0.71 -6.40
C HIS A 94 -25.00 1.46 -7.73
N ALA A 95 -24.03 1.11 -8.57
CA ALA A 95 -23.74 1.83 -9.80
C ALA A 95 -23.64 0.90 -11.02
N ALA A 96 -24.43 -0.18 -11.07
CA ALA A 96 -24.44 -1.15 -12.18
C ALA A 96 -24.54 -0.50 -13.57
N VAL A 97 -25.26 0.63 -13.70
CA VAL A 97 -25.36 1.37 -14.96
C VAL A 97 -24.00 1.90 -15.45
N LEU A 98 -23.10 2.30 -14.54
CA LEU A 98 -21.75 2.78 -14.87
C LEU A 98 -20.85 1.63 -15.35
N GLY A 99 -21.11 0.39 -14.93
CA GLY A 99 -20.40 -0.79 -15.45
C GLY A 99 -20.67 -1.02 -16.94
N HIS A 100 -21.89 -0.74 -17.41
CA HIS A 100 -22.25 -0.85 -18.84
C HIS A 100 -22.02 0.44 -19.63
N ARG A 101 -22.01 1.60 -18.97
CA ARG A 101 -21.81 2.92 -19.58
C ARG A 101 -20.90 3.76 -18.70
N PRO A 102 -19.57 3.55 -18.78
CA PRO A 102 -18.63 4.24 -17.91
C PRO A 102 -18.58 5.74 -18.23
N ALA A 103 -18.43 6.54 -17.19
CA ALA A 103 -18.16 7.96 -17.28
C ALA A 103 -16.81 8.25 -16.60
N ALA A 104 -15.95 9.01 -17.26
CA ALA A 104 -14.67 9.44 -16.69
C ALA A 104 -14.77 10.90 -16.26
N TYR A 105 -14.46 11.17 -14.99
CA TYR A 105 -14.39 12.52 -14.44
C TYR A 105 -12.95 13.00 -14.45
N PHE A 106 -12.68 14.10 -15.16
CA PHE A 106 -11.38 14.76 -15.19
C PHE A 106 -11.48 16.10 -14.48
N SER A 107 -10.60 16.34 -13.51
CA SER A 107 -10.49 17.62 -12.82
C SER A 107 -9.03 17.99 -12.64
N ALA A 108 -8.74 19.29 -12.70
CA ALA A 108 -7.40 19.85 -12.54
C ALA A 108 -7.01 20.12 -11.07
N GLU A 109 -7.96 20.02 -10.14
CA GLU A 109 -7.81 20.54 -8.76
C GLU A 109 -7.97 19.49 -7.65
N PHE A 110 -8.18 18.21 -7.96
CA PHE A 110 -8.21 17.14 -6.96
C PHE A 110 -6.86 16.42 -6.87
N GLY A 111 -5.88 17.09 -6.26
CA GLY A 111 -4.63 16.44 -5.84
C GLY A 111 -4.87 15.58 -4.60
N LEU A 112 -4.56 14.29 -4.65
CA LEU A 112 -4.70 13.32 -3.54
C LEU A 112 -3.69 13.53 -2.40
N HIS A 113 -3.22 14.76 -2.19
CA HIS A 113 -2.15 15.07 -1.25
C HIS A 113 -2.53 16.29 -0.40
N GLU A 114 -2.09 16.28 0.86
CA GLU A 114 -2.23 17.41 1.79
C GLU A 114 -1.79 18.70 1.09
N SER A 115 -2.75 19.62 0.95
CA SER A 115 -2.54 21.02 0.56
C SER A 115 -2.31 21.86 1.80
#